data_AF-A0A355IAS2-F1
#
_entry.id   AF-A0A355IAS2-F1
#
_cell.length_a   1.000
_cell.length_b   1.000
_cell.length_c   1.000
_cell.angle_alpha   90.00
_cell.angle_beta   90.00
_cell.angle_gamma   90.00
#
_symmetry.space_group_name_H-M   'P 1'
#
loop_
_entity.id
_entity.type
_entity.pdbx_description
1 polymer ?
#
loop_
_entity_poly.entity_id
_entity_poly.type
_entity_poly.pdbx_seq_one_letter_code
_entity_poly.pdbx_strand_id
1 'polypeptide(L)' 'MNDPLKVMFVLRPVAGGIKKHLFSLLQNLSQNKIQPMIVCSPEMPEQDYLGTLGAAIYHLPICP' A
#
# COMPACT_ATOMS: atom_id res chain seq x y z
N MET A 1 18.21 -18.49 1.46
CA MET A 1 16.92 -17.84 1.14
C MET A 1 17.14 -16.35 1.30
N ASN A 2 16.88 -15.54 0.27
CA ASN A 2 16.93 -14.08 0.42
C ASN A 2 15.59 -13.62 0.98
N ASP A 3 15.62 -12.85 2.05
CA ASP A 3 14.43 -12.20 2.57
C ASP A 3 13.81 -11.28 1.52
N PRO A 4 12.48 -11.20 1.41
CA PRO A 4 11.83 -10.29 0.47
C PRO A 4 12.15 -8.83 0.82
N LEU A 5 12.34 -8.01 -0.22
CA LEU A 5 12.57 -6.58 -0.08
C LEU A 5 11.32 -5.91 0.52
N LYS A 6 11.47 -5.24 1.66
CA LYS A 6 10.39 -4.50 2.30
C LYS A 6 10.32 -3.09 1.72
N VAL A 7 9.15 -2.69 1.22
CA VAL A 7 8.94 -1.36 0.61
C VAL A 7 7.77 -0.67 1.29
N MET A 8 8.01 0.52 1.83
CA MET A 8 7.00 1.32 2.51
C MET A 8 6.40 2.36 1.57
N PHE A 9 5.08 2.38 1.44
CA PHE A 9 4.33 3.38 0.69
C PHE A 9 3.49 4.22 1.65
N VAL A 10 3.70 5.53 1.64
CA VAL A 10 2.93 6.48 2.46
C VAL A 10 1.86 7.12 1.58
N LEU A 11 0.60 6.87 1.91
CA LEU A 11 -0.56 7.29 1.11
C LEU A 11 -1.35 8.36 1.83
N ARG A 12 -1.53 9.48 1.12
CA ARG A 12 -2.45 10.54 1.51
C ARG A 12 -3.87 10.22 1.02
N PRO A 13 -4.91 10.67 1.72
CA PRO A 13 -6.31 10.49 1.33
C PRO A 13 -6.69 11.40 0.15
N VAL A 14 -5.98 11.30 -0.97
CA VAL A 14 -6.23 12.08 -2.18
C VAL A 14 -6.80 11.20 -3.29
N ALA A 15 -7.68 11.76 -4.12
CA ALA A 15 -8.16 11.13 -5.34
C ALA A 15 -7.23 11.48 -6.51
N GLY A 16 -7.09 10.58 -7.49
CA GLY A 16 -6.37 10.89 -8.73
C GLY A 16 -5.67 9.71 -9.39
N GLY A 17 -5.00 9.98 -10.52
CA GLY A 17 -4.34 8.96 -11.35
C GLY A 17 -3.19 8.24 -10.66
N ILE A 18 -2.39 8.94 -9.85
CA ILE A 18 -1.22 8.38 -9.15
C ILE A 18 -1.64 7.25 -8.20
N LYS A 19 -2.76 7.43 -7.49
CA LYS A 19 -3.30 6.40 -6.59
C LYS A 19 -3.71 5.14 -7.34
N LYS A 20 -4.40 5.30 -8.48
CA LYS A 20 -4.77 4.17 -9.35
C LYS A 20 -3.54 3.44 -9.88
N HIS A 21 -2.49 4.17 -10.25
CA HIS A 21 -1.22 3.57 -10.69
C HIS A 21 -0.57 2.76 -9.58
N LEU A 22 -0.52 3.28 -8.36
CA LEU A 22 0.01 2.52 -7.22
C LEU A 22 -0.76 1.22 -7.01
N PHE A 23 -2.08 1.24 -7.05
CA PHE A 23 -2.87 0.01 -6.85
C PHE A 23 -2.58 -1.02 -7.94
N SER A 24 -2.45 -0.59 -9.20
CA SER A 24 -2.05 -1.48 -10.30
C SER A 24 -0.64 -2.07 -10.11
N LEU A 25 0.30 -1.29 -9.56
CA LEU A 25 1.63 -1.79 -9.21
C LEU A 25 1.56 -2.84 -8.09
N LEU A 26 0.81 -2.56 -7.02
CA LEU A 26 0.63 -3.48 -5.88
C LEU A 26 -0.04 -4.79 -6.28
N GLN A 27 -0.98 -4.77 -7.22
CA GLN A 27 -1.62 -5.98 -7.76
C GLN A 27 -0.65 -6.94 -8.46
N ASN A 28 0.35 -6.40 -9.17
CA ASN A 28 1.26 -7.18 -10.01
C ASN A 28 2.62 -7.42 -9.35
N LEU A 29 2.75 -7.07 -8.06
CA LEU A 29 3.97 -7.18 -7.30
C LEU A 29 4.27 -8.64 -6.97
N SER A 30 5.52 -9.06 -7.21
CA SER A 30 5.96 -10.41 -6.85
C SER A 30 6.10 -10.52 -5.33
N GLN A 31 5.06 -11.03 -4.67
CA GLN A 31 4.98 -11.14 -3.20
C GLN A 31 6.14 -11.97 -2.59
N ASN A 32 6.73 -12.87 -3.37
CA ASN A 32 7.90 -13.67 -2.95
C ASN A 32 9.21 -12.88 -2.95
N LYS A 33 9.24 -11.71 -3.61
CA LYS A 33 10.42 -10.85 -3.73
C LYS A 33 10.25 -9.52 -3.03
N ILE A 34 9.02 -9.03 -2.92
CA ILE A 34 8.72 -7.72 -2.36
C ILE A 34 7.55 -7.85 -1.40
N GLN A 35 7.74 -7.31 -0.19
CA GLN A 35 6.72 -7.22 0.84
C GLN A 35 6.29 -5.75 0.98
N PRO A 36 5.12 -5.36 0.44
CA PRO A 36 4.63 -4.00 0.55
C PRO A 36 4.09 -3.71 1.96
N MET A 37 4.45 -2.54 2.49
CA MET A 37 3.91 -1.97 3.72
C MET A 37 3.24 -0.65 3.34
N ILE A 38 1.96 -0.50 3.65
CA ILE A 38 1.19 0.71 3.35
C ILE A 38 0.97 1.46 4.65
N VAL A 39 1.30 2.74 4.65
CA VAL A 39 0.95 3.67 5.70
C VAL A 39 -0.13 4.60 5.16
N CYS A 40 -1.30 4.63 5.77
CA CYS A 40 -2.40 5.49 5.35
C CYS A 40 -3.24 5.99 6.54
N SER A 41 -4.07 7.00 6.27
CA SER A 41 -5.09 7.44 7.23
C SER A 41 -6.14 6.35 7.42
N PRO A 42 -6.64 6.13 8.66
CA PRO A 42 -7.73 5.20 8.94
C PRO A 42 -9.06 5.55 8.25
N GLU A 43 -9.17 6.75 7.66
CA GLU A 43 -10.35 7.19 6.91
C GLU A 43 -10.26 6.84 5.40
N MET A 44 -9.15 6.27 4.94
CA MET A 44 -8.96 5.95 3.53
C MET A 44 -9.84 4.77 3.09
N PRO A 45 -10.81 4.93 2.18
CA PRO A 45 -11.78 3.87 1.89
C PRO A 45 -11.18 2.60 1.28
N GLU A 46 -9.96 2.67 0.72
CA GLU A 46 -9.32 1.55 0.03
C GLU A 46 -8.38 0.71 0.92
N GLN A 47 -8.41 0.91 2.24
CA GLN A 47 -7.62 0.12 3.22
C GLN A 47 -7.87 -1.38 3.10
N ASP A 48 -9.14 -1.79 3.04
CA ASP A 48 -9.54 -3.21 2.93
C ASP A 48 -9.01 -3.83 1.65
N TYR A 49 -9.14 -3.09 0.54
CA TYR A 49 -8.63 -3.51 -0.75
C TYR A 49 -7.10 -3.70 -0.72
N LEU A 50 -6.36 -2.76 -0.13
CA LEU A 50 -4.90 -2.86 0.00
C LEU A 50 -4.48 -4.05 0.86
N GLY A 51 -5.23 -4.36 1.93
CA GLY A 51 -5.01 -5.55 2.74
C GLY A 51 -5.14 -6.85 1.93
N THR A 52 -6.09 -6.91 0.99
CA THR A 52 -6.27 -8.10 0.12
C THR A 52 -5.11 -8.36 -0.83
N LEU A 53 -4.25 -7.36 -1.08
CA LEU A 53 -3.07 -7.48 -1.94
C LEU A 53 -1.83 -8.04 -1.21
N GLY A 54 -2.02 -8.55 0.01
CA GLY A 54 -0.94 -9.08 0.85
C GLY A 54 -0.04 -7.98 1.43
N ALA A 55 -0.51 -6.73 1.43
CA ALA A 55 0.21 -5.61 2.02
C ALA A 55 -0.08 -5.50 3.52
N ALA A 56 0.95 -5.18 4.30
CA ALA A 56 0.76 -4.83 5.71
C ALA A 56 0.28 -3.38 5.82
N ILE A 57 -0.86 -3.14 6.46
CA ILE A 57 -1.45 -1.81 6.61
C ILE A 57 -1.12 -1.24 7.99
N TYR A 58 -0.61 0.00 8.02
CA TYR A 58 -0.29 0.75 9.21
C TYR A 58 -1.07 2.06 9.20
N HIS A 59 -1.85 2.30 10.24
CA HIS A 59 -2.66 3.51 10.36
C HIS A 59 -1.85 4.61 11.03
N LEU A 60 -1.66 5.72 10.33
CA LEU A 60 -1.12 6.95 10.90
C LEU A 60 -2.04 8.11 10.51
N PRO A 61 -2.29 9.08 11.42
CA PRO A 61 -3.08 10.28 11.13
C PRO A 61 -2.26 11.19 10.19
N ILE A 62 -2.22 10.82 8.91
CA ILE A 62 -1.56 11.58 7.85
C ILE A 62 -2.54 12.67 7.42
N CYS A 63 -2.22 13.92 7.75
CA CYS A 63 -2.99 15.07 7.31
C CYS A 63 -2.88 15.24 5.77
N PRO A 64 -3.94 15.71 5.09
CA PRO A 64 -3.91 16.01 3.64
C PRO A 64 -2.77 16.95 3.22
#